data_AF-A0A7S2Z2K2-F1
#
_entry.id   AF-A0A7S2Z2K2-F1
#
_cell.length_a   1.000
_cell.length_b   1.000
_cell.length_c   1.000
_cell.angle_alpha   90.00
_cell.angle_beta   90.00
_cell.angle_gamma   90.00
#
_symmetry.space_group_name_H-M   'P 1'
#
loop_
_entity.id
_entity.type
_entity.pdbx_description
1 polymer ?
#
loop_
_entity_poly.entity_id
_entity_poly.type
_entity_poly.pdbx_seq_one_letter_code
_entity_poly.pdbx_strand_id
1 'polypeptide(L)'
;FFDELDALAPRRGGDSGNAASERVVNQLLTEMDGTDGRSQVYLIATTNRPDIIDPALLRPGRLDKLLYVPLPKAEERASIMETCLQKIPVQPGLDWRSVIMGAACEGFSGADIAAFVRESAVAALKSNAVAIGEDHLKVALENVKPSVSRSDEKMYEKLRGKLRSARGVKASKSSGEE
;
A
#
# COMPACT_ATOMS: atom_id res chain seq x y z
N PHE A 1 -11.56 12.27 -3.62
CA PHE A 1 -10.60 11.30 -3.10
C PHE A 1 -10.66 11.36 -1.59
N PHE A 2 -10.74 10.23 -0.90
CA PHE A 2 -10.71 10.14 0.56
C PHE A 2 -9.52 9.31 0.98
N ASP A 3 -8.61 9.88 1.75
CA ASP A 3 -7.56 9.11 2.41
C ASP A 3 -7.99 8.74 3.84
N GLU A 4 -7.46 7.63 4.34
CA GLU A 4 -7.78 7.11 5.68
C GLU A 4 -9.29 7.11 5.98
N LEU A 5 -10.07 6.51 5.06
CA LEU A 5 -11.53 6.52 5.14
C LEU A 5 -12.05 5.97 6.49
N ASP A 6 -11.29 5.11 7.14
CA ASP A 6 -11.58 4.55 8.46
C ASP A 6 -11.66 5.61 9.58
N ALA A 7 -10.98 6.74 9.44
CA ALA A 7 -11.12 7.87 10.36
C ALA A 7 -12.45 8.62 10.18
N LEU A 8 -12.97 8.68 8.94
CA LEU A 8 -14.21 9.39 8.60
C LEU A 8 -15.46 8.53 8.77
N ALA A 9 -15.34 7.24 8.48
CA ALA A 9 -16.48 6.32 8.46
C ALA A 9 -16.23 4.98 9.16
N PRO A 10 -15.95 5.01 10.48
CA PRO A 10 -15.88 3.80 11.28
C PRO A 10 -17.25 3.15 11.42
N ARG A 11 -17.28 1.88 11.82
CA ARG A 11 -18.51 1.15 12.17
C ARG A 11 -19.30 1.87 13.25
N ARG A 12 -20.61 1.94 13.05
CA ARG A 12 -21.58 2.53 13.98
C ARG A 12 -21.85 1.61 15.17
N GLY A 13 -22.25 2.20 16.31
CA GLY A 13 -22.73 1.44 17.47
C GLY A 13 -21.66 0.77 18.36
N GLY A 14 -20.41 1.22 18.33
CA GLY A 14 -19.43 0.89 19.38
C GLY A 14 -19.72 1.62 20.70
N ASP A 15 -19.23 1.09 21.83
CA ASP A 15 -19.49 1.51 23.22
C ASP A 15 -19.13 3.00 23.53
N SER A 16 -18.50 3.68 22.58
CA SER A 16 -18.08 5.09 22.62
C SER A 16 -18.51 5.86 21.34
N GLY A 17 -19.66 5.50 20.77
CA GLY A 17 -20.18 6.06 19.52
C GLY A 17 -20.31 7.59 19.54
N ASN A 18 -19.40 8.26 18.84
CA ASN A 18 -19.47 9.71 18.63
C ASN A 18 -20.61 10.03 17.64
N ALA A 19 -21.74 10.52 18.13
CA ALA A 19 -22.90 10.90 17.32
C ALA A 19 -22.56 11.90 16.17
N ALA A 20 -21.43 12.60 16.26
CA ALA A 20 -20.92 13.40 15.15
C ALA A 20 -20.42 12.52 13.98
N SER A 21 -19.65 11.46 14.28
CA SER A 21 -19.15 10.52 13.27
C SER A 21 -20.30 9.81 12.55
N GLU A 22 -21.31 9.33 13.29
CA GLU A 22 -22.46 8.66 12.68
C GLU A 22 -23.25 9.57 11.73
N ARG A 23 -23.38 10.86 12.06
CA ARG A 23 -23.98 11.86 11.17
C ARG A 23 -23.16 12.06 9.91
N VAL A 24 -21.83 12.09 10.02
CA VAL A 24 -20.94 12.19 8.85
C VAL A 24 -21.09 10.97 7.95
N VAL A 25 -21.11 9.74 8.50
CA VAL A 25 -21.32 8.54 7.68
C VAL A 25 -22.68 8.56 7.00
N ASN A 26 -23.75 8.96 7.71
CA ASN A 26 -25.08 9.09 7.12
C ASN A 26 -25.10 10.07 5.96
N GLN A 27 -24.49 11.25 6.12
CA GLN A 27 -24.42 12.23 5.05
C GLN A 27 -23.65 11.67 3.85
N LEU A 28 -22.51 11.01 4.09
CA LEU A 28 -21.72 10.39 3.03
C LEU A 28 -22.54 9.37 2.23
N LEU A 29 -23.33 8.51 2.91
CA LEU A 29 -24.22 7.56 2.24
C LEU A 29 -25.28 8.26 1.39
N THR A 30 -25.92 9.32 1.92
CA THR A 30 -26.93 10.08 1.20
C THR A 30 -26.36 10.76 -0.04
N GLU A 31 -25.17 11.37 0.06
CA GLU A 31 -24.51 11.98 -1.10
C GLU A 31 -24.13 10.93 -2.15
N MET A 32 -23.69 9.73 -1.72
CA MET A 32 -23.34 8.64 -2.64
C MET A 32 -24.57 8.07 -3.36
N ASP A 33 -25.69 7.87 -2.67
CA ASP A 33 -26.94 7.39 -3.28
C ASP A 33 -27.55 8.45 -4.23
N GLY A 34 -27.29 9.73 -3.99
CA GLY A 34 -27.73 10.83 -4.84
C GLY A 34 -26.94 11.03 -6.13
N THR A 35 -25.97 10.15 -6.45
CA THR A 35 -25.11 10.30 -7.64
C THR A 35 -25.65 9.67 -8.92
N ASP A 36 -26.76 8.92 -8.86
CA ASP A 36 -27.35 8.17 -9.99
C ASP A 36 -27.79 8.99 -11.21
N GLY A 37 -27.60 10.32 -11.21
CA GLY A 37 -27.84 11.21 -12.36
C GLY A 37 -26.63 12.06 -12.81
N ARG A 38 -25.45 11.94 -12.17
CA ARG A 38 -24.25 12.76 -12.48
C ARG A 38 -23.18 11.91 -13.16
N SER A 39 -23.16 11.92 -14.49
CA SER A 39 -22.40 10.97 -15.32
C SER A 39 -20.86 11.15 -15.38
N GLN A 40 -20.22 11.87 -14.44
CA GLN A 40 -18.78 12.16 -14.51
C GLN A 40 -18.03 12.24 -13.16
N VAL A 41 -18.56 11.69 -12.07
CA VAL A 41 -17.87 11.72 -10.77
C VAL A 41 -17.39 10.32 -10.38
N TYR A 42 -16.09 10.19 -10.11
CA TYR A 42 -15.49 8.97 -9.57
C TYR A 42 -15.10 9.18 -8.10
N LEU A 43 -15.45 8.21 -7.27
CA LEU A 43 -15.03 8.18 -5.88
C LEU A 43 -13.94 7.13 -5.67
N ILE A 44 -12.80 7.57 -5.16
CA ILE A 44 -11.68 6.73 -4.76
C ILE A 44 -11.42 6.99 -3.28
N ALA A 45 -11.28 5.92 -2.51
CA ALA A 45 -10.94 5.97 -1.10
C ALA A 45 -9.85 4.96 -0.75
N THR A 46 -8.98 5.32 0.20
CA THR A 46 -7.91 4.47 0.73
C THR A 46 -8.11 4.24 2.23
N THR A 47 -7.67 3.09 2.73
CA THR A 47 -7.73 2.74 4.16
C THR A 47 -6.71 1.66 4.48
N ASN A 48 -6.10 1.76 5.66
CA ASN A 48 -5.26 0.70 6.23
C ASN A 48 -6.04 -0.20 7.19
N ARG A 49 -7.32 0.10 7.47
CA ARG A 49 -8.18 -0.61 8.42
C ARG A 49 -9.55 -0.94 7.81
N PRO A 50 -9.60 -1.79 6.76
CA PRO A 50 -10.86 -2.15 6.11
C PRO A 50 -11.84 -2.89 7.05
N ASP A 51 -11.35 -3.46 8.16
CA ASP A 51 -12.14 -4.17 9.18
C ASP A 51 -13.13 -3.25 9.90
N ILE A 52 -12.76 -1.98 10.12
CA ILE A 52 -13.54 -1.01 10.88
C ILE A 52 -14.38 -0.08 10.01
N ILE A 53 -14.32 -0.20 8.68
CA ILE A 53 -15.17 0.58 7.77
C ILE A 53 -16.63 0.17 7.93
N ASP A 54 -17.54 1.14 7.88
CA ASP A 54 -18.99 0.89 7.82
C ASP A 54 -19.35 0.02 6.59
N PRO A 55 -19.90 -1.20 6.78
CA PRO A 55 -20.26 -2.09 5.68
C PRO A 55 -21.28 -1.49 4.70
N ALA A 56 -22.07 -0.49 5.11
CA ALA A 56 -23.01 0.19 4.23
C ALA A 56 -22.29 0.94 3.10
N LEU A 57 -21.07 1.46 3.32
CA LEU A 57 -20.28 2.12 2.28
C LEU A 57 -19.81 1.14 1.18
N LEU A 58 -19.66 -0.13 1.52
CA LEU A 58 -19.13 -1.17 0.63
C LEU A 58 -20.22 -1.89 -0.18
N ARG A 59 -21.48 -1.46 -0.07
CA ARG A 59 -22.60 -2.04 -0.83
C ARG A 59 -22.52 -1.70 -2.33
N PRO A 60 -23.09 -2.53 -3.22
CA PRO A 60 -23.16 -2.24 -4.65
C PRO A 60 -23.70 -0.83 -4.94
N GLY A 61 -23.09 -0.13 -5.90
CA GLY A 61 -23.43 1.26 -6.26
C GLY A 61 -22.70 2.34 -5.46
N ARG A 62 -21.93 1.95 -4.42
CA ARG A 62 -21.15 2.86 -3.57
C ARG A 62 -19.64 2.60 -3.75
N LEU A 63 -18.87 2.37 -2.67
CA LEU A 63 -17.47 1.95 -2.75
C LEU A 63 -17.36 0.44 -3.01
N ASP A 64 -18.02 -0.04 -4.06
CA ASP A 64 -18.11 -1.47 -4.32
C ASP A 64 -16.84 -2.03 -4.99
N LYS A 65 -16.00 -1.21 -5.64
CA LYS A 65 -14.76 -1.64 -6.31
C LYS A 65 -13.56 -1.67 -5.36
N LEU A 66 -13.48 -2.74 -4.56
CA LEU A 66 -12.37 -2.94 -3.63
C LEU A 66 -11.11 -3.46 -4.34
N LEU A 67 -10.01 -2.71 -4.23
CA LEU A 67 -8.69 -3.06 -4.74
C LEU A 67 -7.77 -3.34 -3.56
N TYR A 68 -7.15 -4.53 -3.55
CA TYR A 68 -6.09 -4.85 -2.58
C TYR A 68 -4.72 -4.53 -3.19
N VAL A 69 -3.92 -3.74 -2.48
CA VAL A 69 -2.55 -3.38 -2.86
C VAL A 69 -1.59 -4.20 -1.98
N PRO A 70 -0.94 -5.26 -2.51
CA PRO A 70 0.01 -6.07 -1.76
C PRO A 70 1.36 -5.36 -1.58
N LEU A 71 2.22 -5.94 -0.74
CA LEU A 71 3.64 -5.57 -0.71
C LEU A 71 4.33 -5.91 -2.05
N PRO A 72 5.33 -5.12 -2.46
CA PRO A 72 6.02 -5.32 -3.72
C PRO A 72 6.87 -6.60 -3.75
N LYS A 73 6.76 -7.34 -4.86
CA LYS A 73 7.64 -8.47 -5.19
C LYS A 73 9.04 -8.00 -5.56
N ALA A 74 9.99 -8.92 -5.71
CA ALA A 74 11.39 -8.60 -6.01
C ALA A 74 11.57 -7.60 -7.17
N GLU A 75 10.99 -7.89 -8.34
CA GLU A 75 11.08 -6.99 -9.51
C GLU A 75 10.37 -5.64 -9.29
N GLU A 76 9.25 -5.64 -8.57
CA GLU A 76 8.52 -4.41 -8.22
C GLU A 76 9.34 -3.55 -7.25
N ARG A 77 10.05 -4.17 -6.29
CA ARG A 77 10.98 -3.45 -5.39
C ARG A 77 12.13 -2.82 -6.17
N ALA A 78 12.68 -3.54 -7.16
CA ALA A 78 13.72 -2.99 -8.02
C ALA A 78 13.21 -1.79 -8.82
N SER A 79 11.98 -1.84 -9.37
CA SER A 79 11.37 -0.72 -10.08
C SER A 79 11.09 0.50 -9.19
N ILE A 80 10.64 0.26 -7.95
CA ILE A 80 10.47 1.33 -6.95
C ILE A 80 11.82 1.96 -6.62
N MET A 81 12.84 1.15 -6.35
CA MET A 81 14.18 1.63 -6.03
C MET A 81 14.80 2.41 -7.19
N GLU A 82 14.63 1.96 -8.43
CA GLU A 82 15.04 2.69 -9.64
C GLU A 82 14.45 4.10 -9.66
N THR A 83 13.17 4.23 -9.36
CA THR A 83 12.49 5.53 -9.26
C THR A 83 13.07 6.38 -8.14
N CYS A 84 13.32 5.79 -6.97
CA CYS A 84 13.94 6.50 -5.84
C CYS A 84 15.37 6.97 -6.12
N LEU A 85 16.12 6.26 -6.97
CA LEU A 85 17.51 6.57 -7.32
C LEU A 85 17.67 7.62 -8.43
N GLN A 86 16.60 8.01 -9.14
CA GLN A 86 16.69 8.89 -10.33
C GLN A 86 17.47 10.19 -10.11
N LYS A 87 17.49 10.73 -8.89
CA LYS A 87 18.18 11.99 -8.53
C LYS A 87 19.34 11.81 -7.58
N ILE A 88 19.80 10.57 -7.38
CA ILE A 88 20.83 10.22 -6.40
C ILE A 88 22.02 9.61 -7.16
N PRO A 89 23.24 10.15 -7.01
CA PRO A 89 24.40 9.58 -7.66
C PRO A 89 24.69 8.16 -7.14
N VAL A 90 24.86 7.23 -8.06
CA VAL A 90 25.22 5.83 -7.78
C VAL A 90 26.53 5.51 -8.51
N GLN A 91 27.41 4.75 -7.86
CA GLN A 91 28.67 4.34 -8.48
C GLN A 91 28.42 3.55 -9.78
N PRO A 92 29.17 3.82 -10.86
CA PRO A 92 29.08 3.04 -12.09
C PRO A 92 29.32 1.55 -11.81
N GLY A 93 28.44 0.70 -12.32
CA GLY A 93 28.54 -0.76 -12.14
C GLY A 93 28.04 -1.30 -10.80
N LEU A 94 27.50 -0.46 -9.90
CA LEU A 94 26.91 -0.94 -8.66
C LEU A 94 25.66 -1.80 -8.93
N ASP A 95 25.71 -3.06 -8.50
CA ASP A 95 24.57 -3.98 -8.58
C ASP A 95 23.61 -3.81 -7.39
N TRP A 96 22.99 -2.63 -7.30
CA TRP A 96 21.95 -2.35 -6.32
C TRP A 96 20.68 -3.19 -6.57
N ARG A 97 20.46 -3.65 -7.81
CA ARG A 97 19.27 -4.41 -8.20
C ARG A 97 19.24 -5.76 -7.50
N SER A 98 20.34 -6.51 -7.53
CA SER A 98 20.43 -7.78 -6.80
C SER A 98 20.23 -7.62 -5.29
N VAL A 99 20.73 -6.51 -4.71
CA VAL A 99 20.58 -6.23 -3.28
C VAL A 99 19.11 -6.06 -2.87
N ILE A 100 18.35 -5.21 -3.59
CA ILE A 100 16.95 -4.94 -3.23
C ILE A 100 16.00 -6.10 -3.57
N MET A 101 16.35 -6.92 -4.55
CA MET A 101 15.64 -8.15 -4.88
C MET A 101 15.93 -9.29 -3.90
N GLY A 102 17.05 -9.21 -3.17
CA GLY A 102 17.50 -10.24 -2.23
C GLY A 102 16.57 -10.43 -1.02
N ALA A 103 16.77 -11.56 -0.33
CA ALA A 103 15.98 -11.97 0.83
C ALA A 103 16.06 -10.98 2.01
N ALA A 104 17.15 -10.22 2.14
CA ALA A 104 17.31 -9.22 3.18
C ALA A 104 16.29 -8.06 3.08
N CYS A 105 15.77 -7.81 1.87
CA CYS A 105 14.78 -6.77 1.60
C CYS A 105 13.36 -7.35 1.42
N GLU A 106 13.15 -8.63 1.73
CA GLU A 106 11.84 -9.25 1.64
C GLU A 106 10.88 -8.61 2.65
N GLY A 107 9.66 -8.28 2.20
CA GLY A 107 8.65 -7.59 3.01
C GLY A 107 8.81 -6.07 3.07
N PHE A 108 9.79 -5.48 2.37
CA PHE A 108 9.90 -4.02 2.28
C PHE A 108 8.68 -3.42 1.58
N SER A 109 8.07 -2.43 2.21
CA SER A 109 7.09 -1.55 1.58
C SER A 109 7.78 -0.53 0.68
N GLY A 110 7.01 0.22 -0.13
CA GLY A 110 7.55 1.34 -0.90
C GLY A 110 8.22 2.40 -0.01
N ALA A 111 7.70 2.61 1.21
CA ALA A 111 8.29 3.52 2.18
C ALA A 111 9.62 3.01 2.71
N ASP A 112 9.74 1.71 2.96
CA ASP A 112 10.99 1.07 3.41
C ASP A 112 12.07 1.16 2.34
N ILE A 113 11.72 0.96 1.07
CA ILE A 113 12.67 1.10 -0.06
C ILE A 113 13.16 2.55 -0.15
N ALA A 114 12.25 3.52 -0.02
CA ALA A 114 12.64 4.93 0.00
C ALA A 114 13.52 5.26 1.21
N ALA A 115 13.26 4.66 2.38
CA ALA A 115 14.10 4.80 3.57
C ALA A 115 15.49 4.17 3.36
N PHE A 116 15.54 2.99 2.75
CA PHE A 116 16.78 2.30 2.40
C PHE A 116 17.67 3.17 1.51
N VAL A 117 17.11 3.72 0.43
CA VAL A 117 17.84 4.63 -0.47
C VAL A 117 18.33 5.88 0.27
N ARG A 118 17.50 6.48 1.14
CA ARG A 118 17.91 7.64 1.95
C ARG A 118 19.04 7.29 2.91
N GLU A 119 18.97 6.15 3.59
CA GLU A 119 20.00 5.70 4.53
C GLU A 119 21.33 5.43 3.81
N SER A 120 21.29 4.80 2.62
CA SER A 120 22.48 4.64 1.77
C SER A 120 23.07 5.98 1.34
N ALA A 121 22.25 6.96 0.98
CA ALA A 121 22.72 8.30 0.64
C ALA A 121 23.37 9.00 1.85
N VAL A 122 22.76 8.89 3.04
CA VAL A 122 23.31 9.44 4.29
C VAL A 122 24.64 8.77 4.65
N ALA A 123 24.75 7.44 4.49
CA ALA A 123 25.99 6.72 4.71
C ALA A 123 27.09 7.18 3.74
N ALA A 124 26.76 7.43 2.47
CA ALA A 124 27.68 8.00 1.49
C ALA A 124 28.17 9.41 1.87
N LEU A 125 27.26 10.25 2.35
CA LEU A 125 27.62 11.60 2.81
C LEU A 125 28.55 11.54 4.03
N LYS A 126 28.30 10.64 4.99
CA LYS A 126 29.14 10.45 6.18
C LYS A 126 30.56 9.98 5.85
N SER A 127 30.73 9.23 4.74
CA SER A 127 32.03 8.77 4.26
C SER A 127 32.70 9.76 3.27
N ASN A 128 32.12 10.96 3.07
CA ASN A 128 32.53 11.94 2.06
C ASN A 128 32.55 11.38 0.63
N ALA A 129 31.74 10.37 0.34
CA ALA A 129 31.57 9.84 -1.00
C ALA A 129 30.61 10.70 -1.83
N VAL A 130 30.91 10.86 -3.12
CA VAL A 130 30.07 11.60 -4.07
C VAL A 130 28.92 10.76 -4.65
N ALA A 131 28.91 9.45 -4.39
CA ALA A 131 27.92 8.51 -4.89
C ALA A 131 27.73 7.30 -3.95
N ILE A 132 26.55 6.68 -4.00
CA ILE A 132 26.25 5.43 -3.29
C ILE A 132 27.09 4.29 -3.87
N GLY A 133 27.72 3.51 -3.01
CA GLY A 133 28.49 2.31 -3.34
C GLY A 133 28.07 1.14 -2.45
N GLU A 134 28.75 0.00 -2.59
CA GLU A 134 28.37 -1.24 -1.91
C GLU A 134 28.32 -1.12 -0.39
N ASP A 135 29.31 -0.46 0.22
CA ASP A 135 29.38 -0.35 1.68
C ASP A 135 28.24 0.49 2.25
N HIS A 136 27.76 1.48 1.50
CA HIS A 136 26.60 2.30 1.88
C HIS A 136 25.28 1.51 1.82
N LEU A 137 25.16 0.57 0.87
CA LEU A 137 24.02 -0.35 0.81
C LEU A 137 24.03 -1.31 2.00
N LYS A 138 25.21 -1.83 2.39
CA LYS A 138 25.37 -2.71 3.56
C LYS A 138 24.95 -2.00 4.85
N VAL A 139 25.39 -0.77 5.07
CA VAL A 139 24.97 0.05 6.22
C VAL A 139 23.46 0.24 6.24
N ALA A 140 22.84 0.51 5.09
CA ALA A 140 21.39 0.66 5.01
C ALA A 140 20.63 -0.65 5.31
N LEU A 141 21.16 -1.82 4.95
CA LEU A 141 20.55 -3.12 5.27
C LEU A 141 20.56 -3.41 6.78
N GLU A 142 21.58 -2.92 7.48
CA GLU A 142 21.67 -3.06 8.93
C GLU A 142 20.62 -2.19 9.63
N ASN A 143 20.42 -0.96 9.15
CA ASN A 143 19.58 0.06 9.80
C ASN A 143 18.10 0.02 9.39
N VAL A 144 17.78 -0.42 8.16
CA VAL A 144 16.41 -0.44 7.66
C VAL A 144 15.85 -1.86 7.75
N LYS A 145 14.71 -2.00 8.44
CA LYS A 145 13.97 -3.26 8.59
C LYS A 145 12.56 -3.09 8.02
N PRO A 146 11.90 -4.19 7.58
CA PRO A 146 10.54 -4.12 7.07
C PRO A 146 9.59 -3.49 8.09
N SER A 147 8.81 -2.49 7.69
CA SER A 147 7.86 -1.83 8.60
C SER A 147 6.57 -2.64 8.81
N VAL A 148 6.27 -3.55 7.88
CA VAL A 148 5.04 -4.37 7.91
C VAL A 148 5.37 -5.74 8.49
N SER A 149 4.61 -6.15 9.50
CA SER A 149 4.80 -7.46 10.12
C SER A 149 4.30 -8.59 9.21
N ARG A 150 4.93 -9.76 9.27
CA ARG A 150 4.48 -10.97 8.54
C ARG A 150 3.07 -11.40 8.96
N SER A 151 2.65 -11.09 10.19
CA SER A 151 1.28 -11.35 10.66
C SER A 151 0.27 -10.47 9.94
N ASP A 152 0.56 -9.18 9.79
CA ASP A 152 -0.34 -8.23 9.13
C ASP A 152 -0.43 -8.54 7.63
N GLU A 153 0.71 -8.82 6.99
CA GLU A 153 0.75 -9.26 5.59
C GLU A 153 -0.18 -10.48 5.36
N LYS A 154 -0.01 -11.54 6.16
CA LYS A 154 -0.85 -12.74 6.07
C LYS A 154 -2.32 -12.47 6.38
N MET A 155 -2.61 -11.56 7.29
CA MET A 155 -3.98 -11.17 7.63
C MET A 155 -4.67 -10.52 6.42
N TYR A 156 -4.00 -9.58 5.76
CA TYR A 156 -4.57 -8.88 4.60
C TYR A 156 -4.61 -9.74 3.33
N GLU A 157 -3.65 -10.64 3.12
CA GLU A 157 -3.73 -11.62 2.04
C GLU A 157 -4.95 -12.55 2.19
N LYS A 158 -5.28 -12.98 3.42
CA LYS A 158 -6.51 -13.75 3.68
C LYS A 158 -7.76 -12.92 3.41
N LEU A 159 -7.73 -11.62 3.72
CA LEU A 159 -8.83 -10.71 3.46
C LEU A 159 -9.10 -10.57 1.95
N ARG A 160 -8.04 -10.51 1.12
CA ARG A 160 -8.15 -10.52 -0.36
C ARG A 160 -9.00 -11.70 -0.87
N GLY A 161 -8.80 -12.89 -0.30
CA GLY A 161 -9.57 -14.09 -0.66
C GLY A 161 -11.06 -13.93 -0.38
N LYS A 162 -11.41 -13.37 0.79
CA LYS A 162 -12.80 -13.11 1.22
C LYS A 162 -13.48 -12.01 0.38
N LEU A 163 -12.74 -10.95 0.04
CA LEU A 163 -13.23 -9.86 -0.79
C LEU A 163 -13.57 -10.33 -2.22
N ARG A 164 -12.86 -11.33 -2.74
CA ARG A 164 -13.17 -11.97 -4.04
C ARG A 164 -14.37 -12.92 -3.96
N SER A 165 -14.48 -13.72 -2.90
CA SER A 165 -15.55 -14.72 -2.78
C SER A 165 -16.92 -14.12 -2.47
N ALA A 166 -16.98 -13.04 -1.69
CA ALA A 166 -18.21 -12.31 -1.39
C ALA A 166 -18.88 -11.70 -2.64
N ARG A 167 -18.16 -11.60 -3.77
CA ARG A 167 -18.65 -10.99 -5.01
C ARG A 167 -19.08 -12.00 -6.08
N GLY A 168 -19.06 -13.30 -5.81
CA GLY A 168 -19.48 -14.32 -6.79
C GLY A 168 -18.68 -14.34 -8.10
N VAL A 169 -17.54 -13.65 -8.17
CA VAL A 169 -16.68 -13.64 -9.36
C VAL A 169 -15.87 -14.92 -9.34
N LYS A 170 -16.38 -15.97 -10.00
CA LYS A 170 -15.56 -17.13 -10.39
C LYS A 170 -14.35 -16.58 -11.14
N ALA A 171 -13.16 -16.87 -10.65
CA ALA A 171 -11.93 -16.61 -11.38
C ALA A 171 -12.04 -17.35 -12.72
N SER A 172 -12.19 -16.61 -13.83
CA SER A 172 -11.88 -17.15 -15.14
C SER A 172 -10.42 -17.55 -15.10
N LYS A 173 -10.14 -18.85 -14.98
CA LYS A 173 -8.82 -19.37 -15.29
C LYS A 173 -8.57 -19.02 -16.75
N SER A 174 -7.59 -18.15 -17.00
CA SER A 174 -6.94 -18.02 -18.29
C SER A 174 -6.25 -19.36 -18.58
N SER A 175 -6.94 -20.20 -19.34
CA SER A 175 -6.35 -21.41 -19.94
C SER A 175 -5.83 -20.99 -21.32
N GLY A 176 -4.51 -20.94 -21.41
CA GLY A 176 -3.67 -20.67 -22.57
C GLY A 176 -2.29 -20.44 -21.97
N GLU A 177 -1.22 -21.14 -22.30
CA GLU A 177 -0.78 -22.04 -23.38
C GLU A 177 0.17 -23.06 -22.65
N GLU A 178 0.54 -24.27 -23.08
CA GLU A 178 0.75 -25.00 -24.33
C GLU A 178 0.66 -26.51 -24.00
#